data_AF-A0AAW2VEC3-F1
#
_entry.id   AF-A0AAW2VEC3-F1
#
_cell.length_a   1.000
_cell.length_b   1.000
_cell.length_c   1.000
_cell.angle_alpha   90.00
_cell.angle_beta   90.00
_cell.angle_gamma   90.00
#
_symmetry.space_group_name_H-M   'P 1'
#
loop_
_entity.id
_entity.type
_entity.pdbx_description
1 polymer ?
#
loop_
_entity_poly.entity_id
_entity_poly.type
_entity_poly.pdbx_seq_one_letter_code
_entity_poly.pdbx_strand_id
1 'polypeptide(L)'
;MEHNSKEKDHAWCKELKIQQNFTAVGNPQANGQTEVTNRILLQHLKTRLEGAKGSWVEELPGVLWAYRTTLRSATGETPFCLVCESEEVIPAEIEEETTRFIQYNQQGNSIECSFDLSTIEEKMDRAYLRILHFKSLMMRSYNQKVKLRSFQVGDLMLKKVEVSKHVGNSTQLGKVHTK
;
A
#
# COMPACT_ATOMS: atom_id res chain seq x y z
N MET A 1 -19.49 7.25 -22.81
CA MET A 1 -19.66 6.00 -22.04
C MET A 1 -19.02 6.06 -20.64
N GLU A 2 -18.03 6.92 -20.36
CA GLU A 2 -17.40 7.03 -19.02
C GLU A 2 -18.29 7.62 -17.91
N HIS A 3 -19.29 8.45 -18.24
CA HIS A 3 -20.14 9.11 -17.24
C HIS A 3 -20.99 8.13 -16.41
N ASN A 4 -21.36 6.98 -16.99
CA ASN A 4 -22.24 5.98 -16.38
C ASN A 4 -21.47 5.01 -15.43
N SER A 5 -20.14 4.97 -15.51
CA SER A 5 -19.31 4.13 -14.64
C SER A 5 -19.12 4.77 -13.26
N LYS A 6 -18.79 6.08 -13.23
CA LYS A 6 -18.52 6.78 -11.96
C LYS A 6 -19.74 6.90 -11.06
N GLU A 7 -20.92 7.06 -11.63
CA GLU A 7 -22.18 7.09 -10.89
C GLU A 7 -22.52 5.71 -10.30
N LYS A 8 -22.26 4.63 -11.05
CA LYS A 8 -22.38 3.26 -10.53
C LYS A 8 -21.41 2.97 -9.40
N ASP A 9 -20.16 3.38 -9.54
CA ASP A 9 -19.13 3.19 -8.51
C ASP A 9 -19.50 3.95 -7.22
N HIS A 10 -20.02 5.17 -7.34
CA HIS A 10 -20.46 5.96 -6.20
C HIS A 10 -21.70 5.36 -5.51
N ALA A 11 -22.67 4.89 -6.29
CA ALA A 11 -23.86 4.22 -5.76
C ALA A 11 -23.49 2.94 -5.00
N TRP A 12 -22.60 2.12 -5.57
CA TRP A 12 -22.10 0.89 -4.95
C TRP A 12 -21.31 1.16 -3.65
N CYS A 13 -20.42 2.14 -3.65
CA CYS A 13 -19.72 2.54 -2.42
C CYS A 13 -20.69 3.03 -1.34
N LYS A 14 -21.73 3.77 -1.71
CA LYS A 14 -22.75 4.25 -0.76
C LYS A 14 -23.56 3.09 -0.16
N GLU A 15 -23.94 2.11 -0.97
CA GLU A 15 -24.64 0.89 -0.52
C GLU A 15 -23.81 0.11 0.51
N LEU A 16 -22.51 -0.05 0.25
CA LEU A 16 -21.58 -0.74 1.16
C LEU A 16 -21.05 0.14 2.30
N LYS A 17 -21.54 1.38 2.44
CA LYS A 17 -21.06 2.36 3.43
C LYS A 17 -19.56 2.64 3.35
N ILE A 18 -18.98 2.54 2.15
CA ILE A 18 -17.58 2.85 1.86
C ILE A 18 -17.43 4.35 1.62
N GLN A 19 -16.57 5.01 2.39
CA GLN A 19 -16.21 6.41 2.18
C GLN A 19 -15.10 6.54 1.12
N GLN A 20 -15.40 7.25 0.03
CA GLN A 20 -14.43 7.50 -1.04
C GLN A 20 -13.59 8.75 -0.73
N ASN A 21 -12.28 8.56 -0.61
CA ASN A 21 -11.32 9.66 -0.42
C ASN A 21 -10.54 9.91 -1.70
N PHE A 22 -10.73 11.09 -2.31
CA PHE A 22 -10.05 11.47 -3.55
C PHE A 22 -8.84 12.35 -3.28
N THR A 23 -7.71 12.00 -3.91
CA THR A 23 -6.52 12.85 -3.94
C THR A 23 -6.67 13.95 -4.99
N ALA A 24 -5.99 15.08 -4.79
CA ALA A 24 -5.98 16.16 -5.77
C ALA A 24 -5.34 15.68 -7.08
N VAL A 25 -5.90 16.08 -8.22
CA VAL A 25 -5.38 15.75 -9.55
C VAL A 25 -3.94 16.26 -9.66
N GLY A 26 -3.00 15.37 -10.01
CA GLY A 26 -1.57 15.70 -10.12
C GLY A 26 -0.77 15.56 -8.82
N ASN A 27 -1.35 14.98 -7.76
CA ASN A 27 -0.61 14.60 -6.55
C ASN A 27 -0.52 13.08 -6.37
N PRO A 28 0.21 12.35 -7.25
CA PRO A 28 0.37 10.90 -7.15
C PRO A 28 1.01 10.46 -5.82
N GLN A 29 1.83 11.34 -5.23
CA GLN A 29 2.49 11.12 -3.95
C GLN A 29 1.50 10.88 -2.79
N ALA A 30 0.26 11.41 -2.89
CA ALA A 30 -0.80 11.15 -1.92
C ALA A 30 -1.32 9.70 -1.97
N ASN A 31 -1.08 8.96 -3.06
CA ASN A 31 -1.32 7.53 -3.19
C ASN A 31 0.00 6.71 -3.18
N GLY A 32 1.09 7.31 -2.67
CA GLY A 32 2.43 6.77 -2.82
C GLY A 32 2.65 5.39 -2.19
N GLN A 33 1.91 5.04 -1.12
CA GLN A 33 2.00 3.70 -0.53
C GLN A 33 1.51 2.62 -1.51
N THR A 34 0.35 2.83 -2.12
CA THR A 34 -0.22 1.94 -3.15
C THR A 34 0.73 1.82 -4.34
N GLU A 35 1.31 2.95 -4.79
CA GLU A 35 2.26 2.95 -5.91
C GLU A 35 3.53 2.14 -5.61
N VAL A 36 4.07 2.26 -4.39
CA VAL A 36 5.25 1.49 -3.96
C VAL A 36 4.92 0.00 -3.89
N THR A 37 3.79 -0.38 -3.30
CA THR A 37 3.33 -1.77 -3.24
C THR A 37 3.14 -2.35 -4.65
N ASN A 38 2.45 -1.63 -5.53
CA ASN A 38 2.23 -2.06 -6.91
C ASN A 38 3.55 -2.24 -7.66
N ARG A 39 4.53 -1.36 -7.44
CA ARG A 39 5.86 -1.49 -8.04
C ARG A 39 6.56 -2.77 -7.62
N ILE A 40 6.50 -3.13 -6.34
CA ILE A 40 7.10 -4.36 -5.81
C ILE A 40 6.42 -5.58 -6.42
N LEU A 41 5.08 -5.62 -6.43
CA LEU A 41 4.32 -6.73 -7.01
C LEU A 41 4.63 -6.90 -8.50
N LEU A 42 4.67 -5.80 -9.26
CA LEU A 42 5.04 -5.83 -10.67
C LEU A 42 6.49 -6.30 -10.89
N GLN A 43 7.41 -5.93 -10.01
CA GLN A 43 8.80 -6.39 -10.08
C GLN A 43 8.88 -7.90 -9.85
N HIS A 44 8.22 -8.42 -8.81
CA HIS A 44 8.19 -9.86 -8.52
C HIS A 44 7.53 -10.66 -9.66
N LEU A 45 6.43 -10.15 -10.22
CA LEU A 45 5.78 -10.75 -11.39
C LEU A 45 6.71 -10.80 -12.60
N LYS A 46 7.40 -9.69 -12.91
CA LYS A 46 8.36 -9.67 -14.02
C LYS A 46 9.45 -10.74 -13.88
N THR A 47 10.01 -10.87 -12.68
CA THR A 47 11.04 -11.89 -12.40
C THR A 47 10.52 -13.31 -12.59
N ARG A 48 9.27 -13.61 -12.22
CA ARG A 48 8.66 -14.94 -12.44
C ARG A 48 8.32 -15.19 -13.91
N LEU A 49 7.88 -14.15 -14.62
CA LEU A 49 7.52 -14.21 -16.05
C LEU A 49 8.73 -14.36 -16.98
N GLU A 50 9.94 -14.00 -16.54
CA GLU A 50 11.17 -14.33 -17.28
C GLU A 50 11.36 -15.85 -17.40
N GLY A 51 10.79 -16.65 -16.48
CA GLY A 51 10.77 -18.13 -16.53
C GLY A 51 9.47 -18.73 -17.09
N ALA A 52 8.33 -18.09 -16.86
CA ALA A 52 7.01 -18.56 -17.29
C ALA A 52 6.50 -17.71 -18.47
N LYS A 53 6.35 -18.30 -19.67
CA LYS A 53 6.02 -17.70 -21.00
C LYS A 53 4.76 -16.79 -21.07
N GLY A 54 4.64 -15.77 -20.22
CA GLY A 54 3.55 -14.79 -20.23
C GLY A 54 2.29 -15.15 -19.41
N SER A 55 2.26 -16.26 -18.65
CA SER A 55 1.09 -16.66 -17.86
C SER A 55 1.05 -15.99 -16.48
N TRP A 56 0.88 -14.67 -16.45
CA TRP A 56 0.92 -13.89 -15.20
C TRP A 56 -0.20 -14.23 -14.22
N VAL A 57 -1.34 -14.76 -14.72
CA VAL A 57 -2.49 -15.15 -13.90
C VAL A 57 -2.12 -16.31 -12.96
N GLU A 58 -1.33 -17.27 -13.45
CA GLU A 58 -0.90 -18.43 -12.67
C GLU A 58 0.19 -18.07 -11.65
N GLU A 59 1.04 -17.09 -11.97
CA GLU A 59 2.11 -16.63 -11.08
C GLU A 59 1.62 -15.63 -10.01
N LEU A 60 0.49 -14.95 -10.26
CA LEU A 60 0.00 -13.89 -9.37
C LEU A 60 -0.27 -14.39 -7.94
N PRO A 61 -0.92 -15.55 -7.69
CA PRO A 61 -1.08 -16.07 -6.34
C PRO A 61 0.26 -16.27 -5.62
N GLY A 62 1.26 -16.85 -6.29
CA GLY A 62 2.59 -17.07 -5.73
C GLY A 62 3.33 -15.76 -5.41
N VAL A 63 3.21 -14.75 -6.27
CA VAL A 63 3.78 -13.42 -6.02
C VAL A 63 3.11 -12.72 -4.85
N LEU A 64 1.77 -12.78 -4.77
CA LEU A 64 1.02 -12.22 -3.64
C LEU A 64 1.37 -12.93 -2.33
N TRP A 65 1.51 -14.25 -2.38
CA TRP A 65 1.95 -15.04 -1.23
C TRP A 65 3.32 -14.60 -0.73
N ALA A 66 4.33 -14.58 -1.61
CA ALA A 66 5.67 -14.14 -1.27
C ALA A 66 5.68 -12.72 -0.69
N TYR A 67 4.88 -11.81 -1.24
CA TYR A 67 4.76 -10.45 -0.71
C TYR A 67 4.18 -10.43 0.72
N ARG A 68 3.18 -11.27 1.01
CA ARG A 68 2.49 -11.35 2.31
C ARG A 68 3.33 -12.03 3.39
N THR A 69 4.19 -12.98 3.03
CA THR A 69 5.01 -13.75 3.98
C THR A 69 6.45 -13.23 4.13
N THR A 70 6.87 -12.24 3.34
CA THR A 70 8.21 -11.64 3.46
C THR A 70 8.23 -10.47 4.44
N LEU A 71 9.20 -10.46 5.36
CA LEU A 71 9.44 -9.35 6.29
C LEU A 71 9.63 -8.03 5.56
N ARG A 72 8.93 -6.99 6.01
CA ARG A 72 9.07 -5.64 5.44
C ARG A 72 10.02 -4.83 6.29
N SER A 73 11.08 -4.29 5.70
CA SER A 73 12.04 -3.44 6.42
C SER A 73 11.39 -2.20 7.07
N ALA A 74 10.28 -1.72 6.52
CA ALA A 74 9.57 -0.54 7.04
C ALA A 74 8.80 -0.83 8.34
N THR A 75 8.17 -2.01 8.47
CA THR A 75 7.39 -2.40 9.67
C THR A 75 8.16 -3.32 10.59
N GLY A 76 9.17 -4.03 10.09
CA GLY A 76 9.85 -5.12 10.79
C GLY A 76 9.04 -6.42 10.83
N GLU A 77 7.84 -6.44 10.24
CA GLU A 77 6.88 -7.54 10.29
C GLU A 77 6.45 -7.94 8.86
N THR A 78 5.89 -9.13 8.69
CA THR A 78 5.26 -9.54 7.43
C THR A 78 3.86 -8.92 7.31
N PRO A 79 3.36 -8.60 6.09
CA PRO A 79 1.99 -8.11 5.93
C PRO A 79 0.93 -9.10 6.42
N PHE A 80 1.20 -10.41 6.33
CA PHE A 80 0.28 -11.43 6.83
C PHE A 80 0.13 -11.36 8.35
N CYS A 81 1.25 -11.31 9.10
CA CYS A 81 1.21 -11.23 10.57
C CYS A 81 0.39 -10.03 11.05
N LEU A 82 0.44 -8.90 10.35
CA LEU A 82 -0.31 -7.69 10.71
C LEU A 82 -1.81 -7.75 10.40
N VAL A 83 -2.28 -8.73 9.61
CA VAL A 83 -3.69 -8.86 9.21
C VAL A 83 -4.36 -10.08 9.85
N CYS A 84 -3.63 -11.20 9.90
CA CYS A 84 -4.12 -12.48 10.39
C CYS A 84 -3.64 -12.79 11.82
N GLU A 85 -2.93 -11.85 12.44
CA GLU A 85 -2.57 -11.85 13.86
C GLU A 85 -1.70 -13.04 14.30
N SER A 86 -1.11 -13.77 13.36
CA SER A 86 -0.30 -14.98 13.58
C SER A 86 0.72 -15.17 12.46
N GLU A 87 1.78 -15.93 12.74
CA GLU A 87 2.76 -16.32 11.72
C GLU A 87 2.21 -17.45 10.84
N GLU A 88 2.38 -17.34 9.52
CA GLU A 88 1.89 -18.34 8.57
C GLU A 88 2.91 -19.44 8.33
N VAL A 89 2.46 -20.71 8.29
CA VAL A 89 3.26 -21.84 7.81
C VAL A 89 3.42 -21.70 6.30
N ILE A 90 4.67 -21.58 5.83
CA ILE A 90 4.98 -21.37 4.41
C ILE A 90 4.92 -22.73 3.69
N PRO A 91 4.46 -22.83 2.42
CA PRO A 91 4.41 -24.10 1.69
C PRO A 91 5.74 -24.86 1.64
N ALA A 92 6.87 -24.17 1.59
CA ALA A 92 8.20 -24.78 1.66
C ALA A 92 8.42 -25.56 2.97
N GLU A 93 7.80 -25.14 4.07
CA GLU A 93 7.91 -25.83 5.36
C GLU A 93 7.12 -27.14 5.40
N ILE A 94 6.10 -27.26 4.55
CA ILE A 94 5.31 -28.47 4.36
C ILE A 94 6.08 -29.44 3.45
N GLU A 95 6.66 -28.95 2.36
CA GLU A 95 7.47 -29.77 1.44
C GLU A 95 8.74 -30.31 2.10
N GLU A 96 9.39 -29.52 2.95
CA GLU A 96 10.61 -29.91 3.68
C GLU A 96 10.32 -30.67 4.98
N GLU A 97 9.04 -30.92 5.32
CA GLU A 97 8.63 -31.50 6.60
C GLU A 97 9.37 -30.87 7.79
N THR A 98 9.31 -29.55 7.91
CA THR A 98 10.04 -28.87 9.00
C THR A 98 9.57 -29.34 10.38
N THR A 99 10.37 -29.11 11.43
CA THR A 99 10.01 -29.47 12.81
C THR A 99 8.63 -28.94 13.22
N ARG A 100 8.27 -27.72 12.77
CA ARG A 100 6.94 -27.13 12.99
C ARG A 100 5.82 -27.99 12.42
N PHE A 101 6.04 -28.57 11.24
CA PHE A 101 5.09 -29.46 10.57
C PHE A 101 5.07 -30.87 11.19
N ILE A 102 6.24 -31.49 11.38
CA ILE A 102 6.36 -32.86 11.93
C ILE A 102 5.79 -32.96 13.35
N GLN A 103 6.03 -31.94 14.18
CA GLN A 103 5.62 -31.94 15.59
C GLN A 103 4.30 -31.20 15.81
N TYR A 104 3.50 -31.02 14.76
CA TYR A 104 2.22 -30.33 14.87
C TYR A 104 1.33 -31.00 15.94
N ASN A 105 0.98 -30.21 16.94
CA ASN A 105 0.05 -30.59 17.99
C ASN A 105 -1.05 -29.53 18.06
N GLN A 106 -2.28 -29.94 17.78
CA GLN A 106 -3.44 -29.05 17.79
C GLN A 106 -3.59 -28.29 19.13
N GLN A 107 -3.33 -28.94 20.26
CA GLN A 107 -3.49 -28.31 21.56
C GLN A 107 -2.35 -27.34 21.89
N GLY A 108 -1.12 -27.66 21.48
CA GLY A 108 0.01 -26.73 21.56
C GLY A 108 -0.20 -25.51 20.68
N ASN A 109 -0.62 -25.72 19.42
CA ASN A 109 -0.91 -24.66 18.46
C ASN A 109 -2.03 -23.73 18.95
N SER A 110 -3.05 -24.25 19.63
CA SER A 110 -4.10 -23.41 20.21
C SER A 110 -3.58 -22.49 21.33
N ILE A 111 -2.62 -22.97 22.13
CA ILE A 111 -2.00 -22.18 23.20
C ILE A 111 -1.10 -21.10 22.58
N GLU A 112 -0.29 -21.48 21.59
CA GLU A 112 0.59 -20.55 20.86
C GLU A 112 -0.20 -19.48 20.12
N CYS A 113 -1.27 -19.85 19.43
CA CYS A 113 -2.18 -18.90 18.77
C CYS A 113 -2.83 -17.94 19.76
N SER A 114 -3.24 -18.42 20.94
CA SER A 114 -3.74 -17.54 22.01
C SER A 114 -2.68 -16.58 22.54
N PHE A 115 -1.42 -17.01 22.60
CA PHE A 115 -0.30 -16.17 22.99
C PHE A 115 0.01 -15.11 21.93
N ASP A 116 0.06 -15.51 20.65
CA ASP A 116 0.22 -14.58 19.54
C ASP A 116 -0.88 -13.51 19.52
N LEU A 117 -2.14 -13.90 19.73
CA LEU A 117 -3.27 -12.97 19.84
C LEU A 117 -3.08 -11.97 21.00
N SER A 118 -2.49 -12.40 22.11
CA SER A 118 -2.22 -11.50 23.25
C SER A 118 -1.04 -10.55 23.02
N THR A 119 -0.17 -10.85 22.06
CA THR A 119 1.03 -10.05 21.75
C THR A 119 0.90 -9.25 20.45
N ILE A 120 -0.15 -9.49 19.66
CA ILE A 120 -0.32 -8.85 18.35
C ILE A 120 -0.45 -7.33 18.45
N GLU A 121 -1.16 -6.82 19.45
CA GLU A 121 -1.30 -5.38 19.67
C GLU A 121 0.07 -4.72 19.86
N GLU A 122 0.97 -5.35 20.62
CA GLU A 122 2.34 -4.86 20.80
C GLU A 122 3.14 -4.86 19.49
N LYS A 123 3.00 -5.93 18.69
CA LYS A 123 3.64 -6.03 17.37
C LYS A 123 3.11 -4.93 16.43
N MET A 124 1.81 -4.69 16.41
CA MET A 124 1.17 -3.64 15.62
C MET A 124 1.60 -2.24 16.05
N ASP A 125 1.64 -1.96 17.35
CA ASP A 125 2.11 -0.68 17.90
C ASP A 125 3.57 -0.41 17.53
N ARG A 126 4.42 -1.44 17.66
CA ARG A 126 5.83 -1.36 17.27
C ARG A 126 6.00 -1.09 15.78
N ALA A 127 5.23 -1.78 14.93
CA ALA A 127 5.21 -1.54 13.48
C ALA A 127 4.74 -0.11 13.16
N TYR A 128 3.72 0.37 13.85
CA TYR A 128 3.18 1.71 13.69
C TYR A 128 4.21 2.80 14.08
N LEU A 129 4.89 2.63 15.21
CA LEU A 129 5.96 3.54 15.65
C LEU A 129 7.11 3.61 14.64
N ARG A 130 7.52 2.47 14.05
CA ARG A 130 8.53 2.44 12.98
C ARG A 130 8.09 3.22 11.75
N ILE A 131 6.85 3.05 11.31
CA ILE A 131 6.28 3.81 10.17
C ILE A 131 6.31 5.31 10.48
N LEU A 132 5.85 5.72 11.66
CA LEU A 132 5.84 7.13 12.07
C LEU A 132 7.25 7.71 12.11
N HIS A 133 8.20 6.97 12.66
CA HIS A 133 9.60 7.36 12.71
C HIS A 133 10.16 7.57 11.29
N PHE A 134 9.96 6.60 10.40
CA PHE A 134 10.41 6.69 9.01
C PHE A 134 9.77 7.88 8.28
N LYS A 135 8.45 8.08 8.45
CA LYS A 135 7.72 9.21 7.88
C LYS A 135 8.28 10.55 8.39
N SER A 136 8.63 10.64 9.68
CA SER A 136 9.25 11.83 10.27
C SER A 136 10.62 12.14 9.66
N LEU A 137 11.48 11.13 9.49
CA LEU A 137 12.78 11.30 8.84
C LEU A 137 12.64 11.77 7.39
N MET A 138 11.74 11.15 6.63
CA MET A 138 11.45 11.55 5.26
C MET A 138 10.92 12.98 5.17
N MET A 139 10.01 13.35 6.07
CA MET A 139 9.45 14.70 6.15
C MET A 139 10.52 15.74 6.51
N ARG A 140 11.42 15.45 7.44
CA ARG A 140 12.55 16.35 7.78
C ARG A 140 13.45 16.58 6.57
N SER A 141 13.85 15.51 5.88
CA SER A 141 14.70 15.61 4.68
C SER A 141 14.03 16.41 3.55
N TYR A 142 12.73 16.21 3.35
CA TYR A 142 11.95 16.95 2.36
C TYR A 142 11.84 18.43 2.75
N ASN A 143 11.39 18.72 3.97
CA ASN A 143 11.18 20.09 4.47
C ASN A 143 12.47 20.90 4.48
N GLN A 144 13.64 20.28 4.72
CA GLN A 144 14.93 20.95 4.64
C GLN A 144 15.21 21.54 3.25
N LYS A 145 14.70 20.92 2.19
CA LYS A 145 14.91 21.34 0.79
C LYS A 145 13.82 22.27 0.27
N VAL A 146 12.71 22.41 0.99
CA VAL A 146 11.54 23.18 0.55
C VAL A 146 11.54 24.57 1.17
N LYS A 147 11.54 25.60 0.31
CA LYS A 147 11.21 26.97 0.75
C LYS A 147 9.70 27.11 0.82
N LEU A 148 9.17 27.24 2.03
CA LEU A 148 7.76 27.53 2.26
C LEU A 148 7.40 28.88 1.60
N ARG A 149 6.37 28.87 0.75
CA ARG A 149 5.68 30.08 0.27
C ARG A 149 4.26 30.06 0.82
N SER A 150 3.85 31.15 1.46
CA SER A 150 2.46 31.37 1.80
C SER A 150 1.72 31.91 0.58
N PHE A 151 0.46 31.50 0.43
CA PHE A 151 -0.44 31.98 -0.61
C PHE A 151 -1.73 32.47 0.05
N GLN A 152 -2.26 33.57 -0.46
CA GLN A 152 -3.55 34.14 -0.07
C GLN A 152 -4.60 33.83 -1.14
N VAL A 153 -5.87 33.87 -0.73
CA VAL A 153 -7.00 33.75 -1.67
C VAL A 153 -6.91 34.88 -2.69
N GLY A 154 -6.93 34.52 -3.98
CA GLY A 154 -6.75 35.47 -5.09
C GLY A 154 -5.35 35.49 -5.70
N ASP A 155 -4.34 34.88 -5.07
CA ASP A 155 -3.01 34.74 -5.66
C ASP A 155 -3.06 33.89 -6.95
N LEU A 156 -2.24 34.30 -7.92
CA LEU A 156 -2.08 33.58 -9.18
C LEU A 156 -0.97 32.54 -9.03
N MET A 157 -1.30 31.29 -9.38
CA MET A 157 -0.43 30.14 -9.26
C MET A 157 -0.22 29.48 -10.61
N LEU A 158 1.02 29.09 -10.88
CA LEU A 158 1.36 28.27 -12.03
C LEU A 158 0.99 26.82 -11.74
N LYS A 159 0.05 26.27 -12.51
CA LYS A 159 -0.30 24.85 -12.48
C LYS A 159 0.49 24.12 -13.56
N LYS A 160 1.09 22.98 -13.24
CA LYS A 160 1.77 22.13 -14.22
C LYS A 160 0.75 21.62 -15.26
N VAL A 161 1.00 21.89 -16.54
CA VAL A 161 0.05 21.68 -17.65
C VAL A 161 -0.26 20.20 -17.91
N GLU A 162 0.67 19.29 -17.61
CA GLU A 162 0.51 17.83 -17.78
C GLU A 162 -0.72 17.22 -17.04
N VAL A 163 -1.31 17.97 -16.11
CA VAL A 163 -2.43 17.56 -15.25
C VAL A 163 -3.79 18.02 -15.80
N SER A 164 -3.81 18.91 -16.80
CA SER A 164 -5.05 19.41 -17.43
C SER A 164 -5.24 18.77 -18.80
N LYS A 165 -6.03 17.69 -18.87
CA LYS A 165 -6.58 17.23 -20.16
C LYS A 165 -7.73 18.15 -20.57
N HIS A 166 -7.43 19.35 -21.05
CA HIS A 166 -8.29 20.09 -21.97
C HIS A 166 -7.44 20.92 -22.92
N VAL A 167 -7.80 20.82 -24.19
CA VAL A 167 -7.14 21.33 -25.40
C VAL A 167 -6.71 22.79 -25.28
N GLY A 168 -5.48 23.08 -25.72
CA GLY A 168 -4.98 24.43 -26.00
C GLY A 168 -3.63 24.70 -25.35
N ASN A 169 -2.59 24.85 -26.17
CA ASN A 169 -1.26 25.28 -25.74
C ASN A 169 -1.32 26.74 -25.23
N SER A 170 -1.71 26.92 -23.97
CA SER A 170 -1.46 28.16 -23.23
C SER A 170 -1.27 27.84 -21.75
N THR A 171 -0.25 28.45 -21.15
CA THR A 171 0.01 28.39 -19.70
C THR A 171 -1.18 28.99 -18.96
N GLN A 172 -2.10 28.17 -18.47
CA GLN A 172 -3.27 28.65 -17.73
C GLN A 172 -2.90 28.96 -16.28
N LEU A 173 -3.08 30.21 -15.89
CA LEU A 173 -2.95 30.67 -14.49
C LEU A 173 -4.18 30.19 -13.71
N GLY A 174 -3.95 29.41 -12.64
CA GLY A 174 -4.99 29.05 -11.69
C GLY A 174 -5.05 30.07 -10.55
N LYS A 175 -6.25 30.43 -10.08
CA LYS A 175 -6.41 31.22 -8.85
C LYS A 175 -6.49 30.30 -7.64
N VAL A 176 -5.94 30.73 -6.51
CA VAL A 176 -6.11 30.03 -5.22
C VAL A 176 -7.59 30.11 -4.81
N HIS A 177 -8.24 28.94 -4.72
CA HIS A 177 -9.60 28.77 -4.20
C HIS A 177 -9.54 27.87 -2.96
N THR A 178 -10.36 28.17 -1.96
CA THR A 178 -10.59 27.32 -0.78
C THR A 178 -11.66 26.26 -1.07
N LYS A 179 -11.50 25.06 -0.50
CA LYS A 179 -12.55 24.04 -0.41
C LYS A 179 -13.46 24.34 0.78
#